data_AF-A0A0P0SAE5-F1
#
_entry.id   AF-A0A0P0SAE5-F1
#
_cell.length_a   1.000
_cell.length_b   1.000
_cell.length_c   1.000
_cell.angle_alpha   90.00
_cell.angle_beta   90.00
_cell.angle_gamma   90.00
#
_symmetry.space_group_name_H-M   'P 1'
#
loop_
_entity.id
_entity.type
_entity.pdbx_description
1 polymer ?
#
loop_
_entity_poly.entity_id
_entity_poly.type
_entity_poly.pdbx_seq_one_letter_code
_entity_poly.pdbx_strand_id
1 'polypeptide(L)'
;MIVVVQDVARPRRLVAVALTESESARAGGALAELSGSAGETDLLVVRNDPADRLRRAEPVEAEDYPGDDPATDPDDSPITMPVSRIPSGPVRLHRLGLRWVVQDADEPDLVAALSELVGFDPDGDTYCVAPASTGVVADPEIEVVRRAVRRVARVYGLPVLPYRAPAAGAASLPTWLAEEAPGA
;
A
#
# COMPACT_ATOMS: atom_id res chain seq x y z
N MET A 1 33.20 31.72 -15.34
CA MET A 1 33.20 30.43 -14.63
C MET A 1 31.74 30.04 -14.44
N ILE A 2 31.22 29.16 -15.29
CA ILE A 2 29.83 28.68 -15.20
C ILE A 2 29.90 27.44 -14.32
N VAL A 3 29.32 27.52 -13.13
CA VAL A 3 29.13 26.34 -12.28
C VAL A 3 27.99 25.56 -12.93
N VAL A 4 28.32 24.50 -13.64
CA VAL A 4 27.34 23.48 -14.04
C VAL A 4 26.94 22.79 -12.75
N VAL A 5 25.78 23.15 -12.21
CA VAL A 5 25.13 22.38 -11.15
C VAL A 5 24.84 21.02 -11.77
N GLN A 6 25.63 20.01 -11.42
CA GLN A 6 25.31 18.65 -11.78
C GLN A 6 24.02 18.31 -11.02
N ASP A 7 22.92 18.24 -11.77
CA ASP A 7 21.68 17.67 -11.30
C ASP A 7 21.96 16.19 -11.02
N VAL A 8 22.27 15.88 -9.76
CA VAL A 8 22.42 14.50 -9.31
C VAL A 8 21.02 13.93 -9.38
N ALA A 9 20.68 13.28 -10.51
CA ALA A 9 19.38 12.67 -10.74
C ALA A 9 18.96 11.91 -9.47
N ARG A 10 17.99 12.47 -8.76
CA ARG A 10 17.55 11.89 -7.50
C ARG A 10 16.94 10.52 -7.82
N PRO A 11 17.15 9.51 -6.97
CA PRO A 11 16.51 8.22 -7.15
C PRO A 11 14.99 8.40 -7.24
N ARG A 12 14.36 7.74 -8.21
CA ARG A 12 12.90 7.76 -8.34
C ARG A 12 12.25 7.22 -7.07
N ARG A 13 11.14 7.84 -6.67
CA ARG A 13 10.38 7.47 -5.48
C ARG A 13 9.03 6.89 -5.89
N LEU A 14 8.69 5.72 -5.35
CA LEU A 14 7.38 5.10 -5.55
C LEU A 14 6.55 5.19 -4.27
N VAL A 15 5.32 5.65 -4.40
CA VAL A 15 4.28 5.54 -3.36
C VAL A 15 3.26 4.52 -3.86
N ALA A 16 3.38 3.29 -3.39
CA ALA A 16 2.59 2.15 -3.82
C ALA A 16 1.49 1.81 -2.81
N VAL A 17 0.40 1.22 -3.29
CA VAL A 17 -0.72 0.79 -2.45
C VAL A 17 -1.03 -0.67 -2.72
N ALA A 18 -1.04 -1.50 -1.70
CA ALA A 18 -1.56 -2.86 -1.74
C ALA A 18 -2.86 -2.95 -0.95
N LEU A 19 -3.85 -3.68 -1.48
CA LEU A 19 -5.13 -3.84 -0.78
C LEU A 19 -4.93 -4.61 0.53
N THR A 20 -4.12 -5.68 0.51
CA THR A 20 -3.93 -6.54 1.69
C THR A 20 -2.48 -6.86 2.02
N GLU A 21 -2.23 -7.30 3.26
CA GLU A 21 -0.91 -7.77 3.69
C GLU A 21 -0.47 -8.99 2.86
N SER A 22 -1.38 -9.94 2.64
CA SER A 22 -1.10 -11.11 1.78
C SER A 22 -0.79 -10.70 0.34
N GLU A 23 -1.45 -9.66 -0.16
CA GLU A 23 -1.12 -9.09 -1.47
C GLU A 23 0.26 -8.46 -1.45
N SER A 24 0.62 -7.65 -0.46
CA SER A 24 1.94 -7.03 -0.37
C SER A 24 3.07 -8.06 -0.38
N ALA A 25 2.90 -9.16 0.36
CA ALA A 25 3.86 -10.27 0.39
C ALA A 25 3.99 -10.97 -0.96
N ARG A 26 2.86 -11.22 -1.66
CA ARG A 26 2.86 -11.91 -2.97
C ARG A 26 3.32 -10.99 -4.11
N ALA A 27 2.85 -9.76 -4.09
CA ALA A 27 3.23 -8.71 -5.02
C ALA A 27 4.70 -8.33 -4.85
N GLY A 28 5.38 -8.82 -3.80
CA GLY A 28 6.81 -8.69 -3.58
C GLY A 28 7.66 -8.85 -4.84
N GLY A 29 7.29 -9.69 -5.82
CA GLY A 29 7.96 -9.76 -7.13
C GLY A 29 7.63 -8.60 -8.10
N ALA A 30 6.36 -8.26 -8.29
CA ALA A 30 5.96 -7.18 -9.22
C ALA A 30 6.25 -5.78 -8.64
N LEU A 31 6.03 -5.59 -7.34
CA LEU A 31 6.48 -4.44 -6.60
C LEU A 31 8.02 -4.42 -6.50
N ALA A 32 8.72 -5.56 -6.43
CA ALA A 32 10.20 -5.57 -6.58
C ALA A 32 10.63 -5.03 -7.93
N GLU A 33 10.04 -5.51 -9.01
CA GLU A 33 10.42 -5.09 -10.36
C GLU A 33 10.24 -3.58 -10.54
N LEU A 34 9.12 -3.03 -10.04
CA LEU A 34 8.89 -1.58 -10.01
C LEU A 34 9.90 -0.88 -9.09
N SER A 35 10.08 -1.38 -7.87
CA SER A 35 10.98 -0.81 -6.86
C SER A 35 12.45 -0.85 -7.29
N GLY A 36 12.88 -1.87 -8.06
CA GLY A 36 14.25 -2.03 -8.55
C GLY A 36 14.68 -1.03 -9.60
N SER A 37 13.71 -0.39 -10.24
CA SER A 37 13.93 0.77 -11.10
C SER A 37 13.89 2.10 -10.34
N ALA A 38 13.47 2.07 -9.07
CA ALA A 38 13.37 3.19 -8.16
C ALA A 38 14.48 3.12 -7.10
N GLY A 39 14.80 4.21 -6.43
CA GLY A 39 15.73 4.16 -5.30
C GLY A 39 15.03 4.19 -3.94
N GLU A 40 13.75 4.54 -3.88
CA GLU A 40 12.93 4.49 -2.67
C GLU A 40 11.50 4.04 -2.98
N THR A 41 10.91 3.23 -2.08
CA THR A 41 9.51 2.81 -2.20
C THR A 41 8.82 2.81 -0.85
N ASP A 42 7.75 3.59 -0.74
CA ASP A 42 6.78 3.56 0.34
C ASP A 42 5.57 2.73 -0.08
N LEU A 43 5.26 1.66 0.66
CA LEU A 43 4.15 0.77 0.37
C LEU A 43 3.08 0.89 1.47
N LEU A 44 1.90 1.37 1.12
CA LEU A 44 0.73 1.40 1.98
C LEU A 44 -0.08 0.10 1.85
N VAL A 45 -0.23 -0.63 2.96
CA VAL A 45 -1.16 -1.75 3.08
C VAL A 45 -2.50 -1.24 3.63
N VAL A 46 -3.56 -1.37 2.84
CA VAL A 46 -4.86 -0.78 3.15
C VAL A 46 -5.58 -1.53 4.27
N ARG A 47 -5.73 -2.86 4.16
CA ARG A 47 -6.44 -3.66 5.16
C ARG A 47 -5.70 -4.93 5.53
N ASN A 48 -6.02 -5.44 6.72
CA ASN A 48 -5.50 -6.71 7.20
C ASN A 48 -6.29 -7.89 6.61
N ASP A 49 -5.66 -9.06 6.54
CA ASP A 49 -6.34 -10.32 6.23
C ASP A 49 -6.41 -11.20 7.49
N PRO A 50 -7.53 -11.89 7.77
CA PRO A 50 -8.82 -11.79 7.07
C PRO A 50 -9.57 -10.49 7.40
N ALA A 51 -10.42 -10.05 6.48
CA ALA A 51 -11.27 -8.88 6.69
C ALA A 51 -12.69 -9.26 7.10
N ASP A 52 -13.25 -8.48 8.03
CA ASP A 52 -14.67 -8.52 8.36
C ASP A 52 -15.52 -7.89 7.25
N ARG A 53 -16.73 -8.41 7.03
CA ARG A 53 -17.60 -7.94 5.93
C ARG A 53 -18.19 -6.55 6.15
N LEU A 54 -18.19 -6.05 7.39
CA LEU A 54 -18.89 -4.83 7.77
C LEU A 54 -17.97 -3.93 8.60
N ARG A 55 -17.84 -2.67 8.17
CA ARG A 55 -17.48 -1.56 9.07
C ARG A 55 -18.64 -1.37 10.04
N ARG A 56 -18.55 -1.98 11.22
CA ARG A 56 -19.50 -1.69 12.30
C ARG A 56 -19.09 -0.37 12.93
N ALA A 57 -19.73 0.72 12.53
CA ALA A 57 -19.70 1.95 13.31
C ALA A 57 -20.56 1.71 14.55
N GLU A 58 -19.93 1.34 15.66
CA GLU A 58 -20.63 1.24 16.94
C GLU A 58 -20.84 2.67 17.47
N PRO A 59 -22.03 3.02 17.99
CA PRO A 59 -22.34 4.39 18.45
C PRO A 59 -21.36 4.99 19.46
N VAL A 60 -20.57 4.16 20.14
CA VAL A 60 -19.50 4.57 21.07
C VAL A 60 -18.34 5.31 20.39
N GLU A 61 -18.16 5.15 19.07
CA GLU A 61 -17.08 5.82 18.31
C GLU A 61 -17.44 7.26 17.89
N ALA A 62 -18.71 7.66 18.05
CA ALA A 62 -19.16 9.02 17.71
C ALA A 62 -19.04 10.02 18.88
N GLU A 63 -18.73 9.54 20.10
CA GLU A 63 -18.71 10.37 21.32
C GLU A 63 -17.30 10.66 21.87
N ASP A 64 -16.24 10.41 21.10
CA ASP A 64 -14.86 10.73 21.49
C ASP A 64 -14.57 12.24 21.32
N TYR A 65 -15.29 13.07 22.07
CA TYR A 65 -14.81 14.38 22.48
C TYR A 65 -13.69 14.12 23.49
N PRO A 66 -12.42 14.50 23.24
CA PRO A 66 -11.35 14.23 24.18
C PRO A 66 -11.63 14.98 25.48
N GLY A 67 -12.10 14.25 26.49
CA GLY A 67 -12.03 14.68 27.87
C GLY A 67 -10.56 14.66 28.28
N ASP A 68 -10.10 15.79 28.79
CA ASP A 68 -8.80 15.98 29.44
C ASP A 68 -8.43 14.75 30.30
N ASP A 69 -7.49 13.93 29.85
CA ASP A 69 -6.79 12.96 30.69
C ASP A 69 -5.27 13.22 30.56
N PRO A 70 -4.52 13.21 31.67
CA PRO A 70 -3.26 13.91 31.78
C PRO A 70 -2.18 13.26 30.93
N ALA A 71 -1.45 14.12 30.21
CA ALA A 71 -0.30 13.81 29.37
C ALA A 71 0.59 12.70 29.95
N THR A 72 0.43 11.49 29.42
CA THR A 72 1.50 10.50 29.43
C THR A 72 2.37 10.85 28.23
N ASP A 73 3.56 11.38 28.53
CA ASP A 73 4.60 11.74 27.58
C ASP A 73 4.83 10.57 26.59
N PRO A 74 4.40 10.67 25.32
CA PRO A 74 4.70 9.64 24.35
C PRO A 74 6.19 9.72 24.08
N ASP A 75 6.89 8.62 24.38
CA ASP A 75 8.27 8.38 23.96
C ASP A 75 8.42 8.78 22.49
N ASP A 76 9.07 9.93 22.25
CA ASP A 76 9.30 10.60 20.97
C ASP A 76 10.38 9.86 20.15
N SER A 77 10.34 8.53 20.23
CA SER A 77 11.18 7.63 19.47
C SER A 77 10.53 7.40 18.10
N PRO A 78 11.14 7.83 16.99
CA PRO A 78 10.57 7.66 15.67
C PRO A 78 10.35 6.16 15.41
N ILE A 79 9.07 5.75 15.34
CA ILE A 79 8.67 4.37 15.02
C ILE A 79 9.16 4.07 13.60
N THR A 80 10.39 3.58 13.51
CA THR A 80 10.97 3.11 12.25
C THR A 80 10.47 1.69 12.04
N MET A 81 9.47 1.55 11.17
CA MET A 81 8.87 0.26 10.81
C MET A 81 9.90 -0.68 10.16
N PRO A 82 9.75 -2.01 10.32
CA PRO A 82 10.69 -2.98 9.74
C PRO A 82 10.71 -2.86 8.20
N VAL A 83 11.87 -2.46 7.67
CA VAL A 83 12.15 -2.44 6.23
C VAL A 83 12.28 -3.88 5.76
N SER A 84 11.30 -4.34 4.99
CA SER A 84 11.42 -5.62 4.28
C SER A 84 12.30 -5.39 3.05
N ARG A 85 13.43 -6.12 2.97
CA ARG A 85 14.27 -6.13 1.77
C ARG A 85 13.57 -6.96 0.71
N ILE A 86 12.77 -6.28 -0.09
CA ILE A 86 12.49 -6.74 -1.44
C ILE A 86 13.84 -6.68 -2.20
N PRO A 87 14.20 -7.64 -3.08
CA PRO A 87 15.54 -7.75 -3.70
C PRO A 87 15.98 -6.58 -4.61
N SER A 88 15.38 -5.40 -4.45
CA SER A 88 15.37 -4.31 -5.40
C SER A 88 15.29 -2.92 -4.73
N GLY A 89 15.71 -2.77 -3.47
CA GLY A 89 15.77 -1.49 -2.75
C GLY A 89 15.09 -1.52 -1.38
N PRO A 90 15.29 -0.50 -0.52
CA PRO A 90 14.60 -0.40 0.75
C PRO A 90 13.12 -0.10 0.52
N VAL A 91 12.23 -0.98 1.00
CA VAL A 91 10.79 -0.77 0.99
C VAL A 91 10.32 -0.42 2.40
N ARG A 92 9.74 0.76 2.56
CA ARG A 92 9.12 1.21 3.80
C ARG A 92 7.66 0.80 3.77
N LEU A 93 7.27 -0.04 4.72
CA LEU A 93 5.90 -0.55 4.81
C LEU A 93 5.09 0.28 5.79
N HIS A 94 3.96 0.78 5.32
CA HIS A 94 2.99 1.58 6.05
C HIS A 94 1.66 0.83 6.10
N ARG A 95 0.86 1.03 7.15
CA ARG A 95 -0.42 0.33 7.33
C ARG A 95 -1.51 1.32 7.66
N LEU A 96 -2.56 1.34 6.84
CA LEU A 96 -3.84 1.92 7.25
C LEU A 96 -4.58 0.95 8.19
N GLY A 97 -4.41 -0.35 7.96
CA GLY A 97 -4.78 -1.39 8.92
C GLY A 97 -6.29 -1.56 9.11
N LEU A 98 -7.11 -1.24 8.10
CA LEU A 98 -8.55 -1.48 8.15
C LEU A 98 -8.83 -2.96 8.45
N ARG A 99 -9.81 -3.23 9.31
CA ARG A 99 -10.19 -4.59 9.73
C ARG A 99 -11.36 -5.15 8.92
N TRP A 100 -11.91 -4.35 8.02
CA TRP A 100 -13.07 -4.67 7.20
C TRP A 100 -12.75 -4.58 5.70
N VAL A 101 -13.66 -5.11 4.89
CA VAL A 101 -13.71 -4.93 3.43
C VAL A 101 -13.83 -3.44 3.10
N VAL A 102 -12.97 -2.92 2.23
CA VAL A 102 -12.91 -1.49 1.88
C VAL A 102 -14.23 -1.04 1.27
N GLN A 103 -14.74 0.09 1.74
CA GLN A 103 -16.00 0.70 1.32
C GLN A 103 -15.75 2.13 0.80
N ASP A 104 -16.74 2.70 0.10
CA ASP A 104 -16.66 4.09 -0.38
C ASP A 104 -16.40 5.11 0.74
N ALA A 105 -16.90 4.85 1.94
CA ALA A 105 -16.69 5.70 3.12
C ALA A 105 -15.23 5.72 3.60
N ASP A 106 -14.39 4.78 3.18
CA ASP A 106 -12.97 4.71 3.53
C ASP A 106 -12.09 5.52 2.56
N GLU A 107 -12.65 6.05 1.44
CA GLU A 107 -11.88 6.86 0.48
C GLU A 107 -11.19 8.08 1.13
N PRO A 108 -11.83 8.88 2.01
CA PRO A 108 -11.17 10.02 2.64
C PRO A 108 -9.97 9.62 3.49
N ASP A 109 -10.07 8.51 4.23
CA ASP A 109 -8.99 7.99 5.08
C ASP A 109 -7.80 7.51 4.22
N LEU A 110 -8.09 6.85 3.10
CA LEU A 110 -7.08 6.48 2.09
C LEU A 110 -6.39 7.71 1.50
N VAL A 111 -7.14 8.76 1.16
CA VAL A 111 -6.59 10.00 0.61
C VAL A 111 -5.69 10.69 1.63
N ALA A 112 -6.10 10.72 2.90
CA ALA A 112 -5.31 11.30 3.98
C ALA A 112 -3.97 10.55 4.15
N ALA A 113 -4.02 9.23 4.30
CA ALA A 113 -2.83 8.39 4.45
C ALA A 113 -1.89 8.52 3.23
N LEU A 114 -2.44 8.51 2.02
CA LEU A 114 -1.64 8.68 0.80
C LEU A 114 -1.01 10.07 0.69
N SER A 115 -1.72 11.11 1.12
CA SER A 115 -1.19 12.48 1.10
C SER A 115 -0.06 12.65 2.11
N GLU A 116 -0.19 12.02 3.28
CA GLU A 116 0.89 11.97 4.29
C GLU A 116 2.11 11.25 3.73
N LEU A 117 1.93 10.10 3.08
CA LEU A 117 3.04 9.37 2.47
C LEU A 117 3.68 10.15 1.33
N VAL A 118 2.90 10.74 0.42
CA VAL A 118 3.46 11.58 -0.65
C VAL A 118 4.26 12.74 -0.05
N GLY A 119 3.77 13.33 1.03
CA GLY A 119 4.39 14.47 1.70
C GLY A 119 4.04 15.80 1.01
N PHE A 120 4.57 16.88 1.55
CA PHE A 120 4.42 18.22 0.96
C PHE A 120 5.49 18.44 -0.12
N ASP A 121 5.07 18.92 -1.29
CA ASP A 121 5.94 19.21 -2.45
C ASP A 121 6.80 18.00 -2.89
N PRO A 122 6.16 16.91 -3.38
CA PRO A 122 6.89 15.73 -3.81
C PRO A 122 7.82 16.04 -4.99
N ASP A 123 9.03 15.49 -4.95
CA ASP A 123 10.00 15.61 -6.04
C ASP A 123 9.38 15.15 -7.38
N GLY A 124 9.83 15.75 -8.49
CA GLY A 124 9.34 15.46 -9.85
C GLY A 124 9.53 14.02 -10.35
N ASP A 125 10.30 13.21 -9.62
CA ASP A 125 10.53 11.78 -9.86
C ASP A 125 9.68 10.87 -8.95
N THR A 126 8.61 11.41 -8.34
CA THR A 126 7.65 10.66 -7.53
C THR A 126 6.52 10.08 -8.38
N TYR A 127 6.19 8.81 -8.18
CA TYR A 127 5.11 8.12 -8.88
C TYR A 127 4.17 7.48 -7.87
N CYS A 128 2.86 7.59 -8.11
CA CYS A 128 1.88 6.78 -7.40
C CYS A 128 1.68 5.45 -8.11
N VAL A 129 1.61 4.35 -7.37
CA VAL A 129 1.39 3.02 -7.91
C VAL A 129 0.11 2.42 -7.33
N ALA A 130 -0.82 2.02 -8.20
CA ALA A 130 -2.12 1.49 -7.80
C ALA A 130 -2.37 0.09 -8.38
N PRO A 131 -3.14 -0.77 -7.68
CA PRO A 131 -3.52 -2.06 -8.23
C PRO A 131 -4.36 -1.87 -9.50
N ALA A 132 -4.05 -2.65 -10.53
CA ALA A 132 -4.84 -2.74 -11.75
C ALA A 132 -6.12 -3.54 -11.48
N SER A 133 -7.19 -3.21 -12.19
CA SER A 133 -8.40 -4.05 -12.20
C SER A 133 -8.07 -5.43 -12.75
N THR A 134 -8.42 -6.47 -12.00
CA THR A 134 -8.16 -7.87 -12.33
C THR A 134 -9.45 -8.58 -12.77
N GLY A 135 -9.83 -8.43 -14.05
CA GLY A 135 -10.93 -9.19 -14.65
C GLY A 135 -11.97 -8.36 -15.39
N VAL A 136 -13.04 -9.03 -15.82
CA VAL A 136 -14.15 -8.42 -16.59
C VAL A 136 -15.08 -7.60 -15.69
N VAL A 137 -15.23 -8.02 -14.42
CA VAL A 137 -15.99 -7.28 -13.40
C VAL A 137 -14.99 -6.53 -12.53
N ALA A 138 -15.21 -5.23 -12.33
CA ALA A 138 -14.37 -4.41 -11.46
C ALA A 138 -14.59 -4.81 -9.99
N ASP A 139 -13.50 -5.12 -9.29
CA ASP A 139 -13.51 -5.32 -7.84
C ASP A 139 -13.80 -3.96 -7.15
N PRO A 140 -14.86 -3.87 -6.32
CA PRO A 140 -15.25 -2.61 -5.68
C PRO A 140 -14.18 -2.07 -4.73
N GLU A 141 -13.46 -2.93 -3.98
CA GLU A 141 -12.42 -2.50 -3.05
C GLU A 141 -11.27 -1.85 -3.83
N ILE A 142 -10.86 -2.49 -4.93
CA ILE A 142 -9.80 -1.99 -5.81
C ILE A 142 -10.21 -0.66 -6.45
N GLU A 143 -11.48 -0.46 -6.80
CA GLU A 143 -11.91 0.80 -7.40
C GLU A 143 -11.92 1.97 -6.40
N VAL A 144 -12.23 1.72 -5.12
CA VAL A 144 -12.06 2.73 -4.05
C VAL A 144 -10.60 3.14 -3.92
N VAL A 145 -9.68 2.16 -3.83
CA VAL A 145 -8.23 2.42 -3.75
C VAL A 145 -7.74 3.21 -4.97
N ARG A 146 -8.12 2.80 -6.19
CA ARG A 146 -7.73 3.50 -7.42
C ARG A 146 -8.26 4.93 -7.48
N ARG A 147 -9.47 5.16 -6.99
CA ARG A 147 -10.07 6.51 -6.92
C ARG A 147 -9.31 7.40 -5.94
N ALA A 148 -8.96 6.89 -4.75
CA ALA A 148 -8.12 7.60 -3.80
C ALA A 148 -6.74 7.97 -4.40
N VAL A 149 -6.05 7.00 -5.02
CA VAL A 149 -4.75 7.23 -5.67
C VAL A 149 -4.84 8.27 -6.78
N ARG A 150 -5.84 8.17 -7.68
CA ARG A 150 -6.02 9.16 -8.75
C ARG A 150 -6.31 10.56 -8.21
N ARG A 151 -7.03 10.65 -7.09
CA ARG A 151 -7.35 11.93 -6.44
C ARG A 151 -6.09 12.58 -5.88
N VAL A 152 -5.27 11.85 -5.13
CA VAL A 152 -3.99 12.34 -4.61
C VAL A 152 -3.05 12.70 -5.75
N ALA A 153 -2.86 11.81 -6.72
CA ALA A 153 -1.98 12.06 -7.87
C ALA A 153 -2.40 13.32 -8.65
N ARG A 154 -3.70 13.59 -8.80
CA ARG A 154 -4.18 14.83 -9.43
C ARG A 154 -3.82 16.08 -8.62
N VAL A 155 -3.92 16.03 -7.29
CA VAL A 155 -3.60 17.18 -6.42
C VAL A 155 -2.11 17.52 -6.49
N TYR A 156 -1.25 16.50 -6.50
CA TYR A 156 0.20 16.67 -6.50
C TYR A 156 0.85 16.65 -7.89
N GLY A 157 0.07 16.51 -8.97
CA GLY A 157 0.59 16.46 -10.35
C GLY A 157 1.42 15.21 -10.66
N LEU A 158 1.17 14.10 -9.96
CA LEU A 158 1.98 12.88 -10.04
C LEU A 158 1.49 11.91 -11.13
N PRO A 159 2.40 11.22 -11.83
CA PRO A 159 2.06 10.09 -12.68
C PRO A 159 1.53 8.89 -11.85
N VAL A 160 0.56 8.16 -12.42
CA VAL A 160 0.00 6.94 -11.83
C VAL A 160 0.37 5.72 -12.65
N LEU A 161 1.00 4.74 -12.02
CA LEU A 161 1.38 3.46 -12.63
C LEU A 161 0.45 2.34 -12.12
N PRO A 162 -0.18 1.56 -13.02
CA PRO A 162 -0.89 0.37 -12.61
C PRO A 162 0.09 -0.80 -12.39
N TYR A 163 -0.13 -1.61 -11.36
CA TYR A 163 0.54 -2.91 -11.21
C TYR A 163 -0.49 -4.03 -11.16
N ARG A 164 -0.13 -5.22 -11.65
CA ARG A 164 -0.99 -6.40 -11.50
C ARG A 164 -0.61 -7.16 -10.25
N ALA A 165 -1.54 -7.24 -9.31
CA ALA A 165 -1.42 -8.15 -8.19
C ALA A 165 -1.41 -9.61 -8.71
N PRO A 166 -0.51 -10.48 -8.22
CA PRO A 166 -0.60 -11.90 -8.52
C PRO A 166 -1.91 -12.46 -7.96
N ALA A 167 -2.61 -13.25 -8.79
CA ALA A 167 -3.92 -13.80 -8.46
C ALA A 167 -3.89 -14.52 -7.10
N ALA A 168 -4.92 -14.29 -6.28
CA ALA A 168 -5.14 -15.04 -5.04
C ALA A 168 -5.59 -16.47 -5.40
N GLY A 169 -4.64 -17.33 -5.79
CA GLY A 169 -4.97 -18.65 -6.31
C GLY A 169 -3.89 -19.31 -7.15
N ALA A 170 -2.68 -19.40 -6.60
CA ALA A 170 -1.72 -20.45 -6.98
C ALA A 170 -0.94 -20.83 -5.73
N ALA A 171 -1.66 -21.26 -4.68
CA ALA A 171 -1.05 -22.20 -3.77
C ALA A 171 -0.74 -23.44 -4.62
N SER A 172 0.51 -23.58 -5.05
CA SER A 172 1.00 -24.82 -5.62
C SER A 172 0.65 -25.92 -4.63
N LEU A 173 -0.39 -26.71 -4.91
CA LEU A 173 -0.57 -27.98 -4.22
C LEU A 173 0.76 -28.70 -4.35
N PRO A 174 1.40 -29.08 -3.24
CA PRO A 174 2.70 -29.68 -3.35
C PRO A 174 2.54 -31.02 -4.08
N THR A 175 3.37 -31.21 -5.10
CA THR A 175 3.32 -32.32 -6.07
C THR A 175 3.40 -33.72 -5.45
N TRP A 176 3.59 -33.85 -4.13
CA TRP A 176 3.74 -35.15 -3.45
C TRP A 176 2.42 -35.85 -3.07
N LEU A 177 1.25 -35.32 -3.44
CA LEU A 177 -0.04 -36.01 -3.28
C LEU A 177 -0.50 -36.81 -4.52
N ALA A 178 0.36 -36.96 -5.53
CA ALA A 178 0.04 -37.71 -6.77
C ALA A 178 0.58 -39.16 -6.83
N GLU A 179 1.29 -39.64 -5.80
CA GLU A 179 1.73 -41.04 -5.72
C GLU A 179 1.37 -41.65 -4.37
N GLU A 180 0.10 -42.00 -4.18
CA GLU A 180 -0.27 -43.20 -3.42
C GLU A 180 -1.62 -43.72 -3.93
N ALA A 181 -1.55 -44.72 -4.81
CA ALA A 181 -2.64 -45.68 -5.00
C ALA A 181 -2.04 -47.09 -4.87
N PRO A 182 -2.35 -47.83 -3.79
CA PRO A 182 -1.96 -49.23 -3.67
C PRO A 182 -2.99 -50.12 -4.39
N GLY A 183 -2.48 -51.07 -5.19
CA GLY A 183 -3.14 -52.35 -5.44
C GLY A 183 -4.10 -52.45 -6.62
N ALA A 184 -3.64 -53.12 -7.67
CA ALA A 184 -4.35 -54.22 -8.31
C ALA A 184 -3.33 -55.25 -8.80
#